data_AF-A0A7S3MDR5-F1
#
_entry.id   AF-A0A7S3MDR5-F1
#
_cell.length_a   1.000
_cell.length_b   1.000
_cell.length_c   1.000
_cell.angle_alpha   90.00
_cell.angle_beta   90.00
_cell.angle_gamma   90.00
#
_symmetry.space_group_name_H-M   'P 1'
#
loop_
_entity.id
_entity.type
_entity.pdbx_description
1 polymer ?
#
loop_
_entity_poly.entity_id
_entity_poly.type
_entity_poly.pdbx_seq_one_letter_code
_entity_poly.pdbx_strand_id
1 'polypeptide(L)'
;NITTVEAKVQSVFNNFDIVSSILDPDTILVAKIIMSKFLFNAVIEVELVIPGLEKAGHIWKLLDSYQTVLATAKADFVHAALYGFESPEVSRQRLEYIIVSIMIINGFFGHYYDDQSFRGSDP
;
A
#
# COMPACT_ATOMS: atom_id res chain seq x y z
N ASN A 1 19.73 -10.83 14.21
CA ASN A 1 19.86 -9.73 13.23
C ASN A 1 18.56 -9.56 12.48
N ILE A 2 17.86 -8.46 12.74
CA ILE A 2 16.57 -8.12 12.11
C ILE A 2 16.75 -7.91 10.59
N THR A 3 17.81 -7.23 10.18
CA THR A 3 18.21 -7.05 8.77
C THR A 3 18.37 -8.33 7.97
N THR A 4 18.85 -9.42 8.58
CA THR A 4 18.97 -10.73 7.91
C THR A 4 17.61 -11.41 7.69
N VAL A 5 16.65 -11.16 8.59
CA VAL A 5 15.28 -11.68 8.45
C VAL A 5 14.53 -10.92 7.36
N GLU A 6 14.66 -9.59 7.33
CA GLU A 6 14.03 -8.72 6.33
C GLU A 6 14.47 -9.07 4.90
N ALA A 7 15.79 -9.15 4.66
CA ALA A 7 16.34 -9.56 3.36
C ALA A 7 15.86 -10.97 2.93
N LYS A 8 15.64 -11.86 3.90
CA LYS A 8 15.09 -13.20 3.62
C LYS A 8 13.61 -13.14 3.23
N VAL A 9 12.79 -12.35 3.93
CA VAL A 9 11.37 -12.17 3.57
C VAL A 9 11.26 -11.57 2.16
N GLN A 10 12.04 -10.54 1.86
CA GLN A 10 12.07 -9.89 0.55
C GLN A 10 12.51 -10.83 -0.59
N SER A 11 13.37 -11.81 -0.31
CA SER A 11 13.81 -12.81 -1.31
C SER A 11 12.87 -14.00 -1.47
N VAL A 12 12.08 -14.33 -0.45
CA VAL A 12 11.11 -15.44 -0.49
C VAL A 12 9.80 -15.03 -1.15
N PHE A 13 9.38 -13.77 -0.99
CA PHE A 13 8.10 -13.28 -1.50
C PHE A 13 8.27 -12.31 -2.64
N ASN A 14 7.75 -12.69 -3.81
CA ASN A 14 7.72 -11.80 -4.97
C ASN A 14 6.66 -10.72 -4.77
N ASN A 15 7.10 -9.46 -4.67
CA ASN A 15 6.21 -8.31 -4.52
C ASN A 15 5.24 -8.16 -5.69
N PHE A 16 5.57 -8.64 -6.90
CA PHE A 16 4.66 -8.67 -8.03
C PHE A 16 3.40 -9.50 -7.74
N ASP A 17 3.55 -10.68 -7.14
CA ASP A 17 2.42 -11.59 -6.88
C ASP A 17 1.49 -11.01 -5.79
N ILE A 18 2.08 -10.36 -4.79
CA ILE A 18 1.34 -9.67 -3.72
C ILE A 18 0.53 -8.53 -4.32
N VAL A 19 1.17 -7.69 -5.13
CA VAL A 19 0.51 -6.52 -5.76
C VAL A 19 -0.57 -6.96 -6.74
N SER A 20 -0.31 -8.01 -7.52
CA SER A 20 -1.31 -8.59 -8.43
C SER A 20 -2.54 -9.08 -7.67
N SER A 21 -2.35 -9.71 -6.51
CA SER A 21 -3.45 -10.15 -5.64
C SER A 21 -4.26 -8.97 -5.07
N ILE A 22 -3.62 -7.84 -4.77
CA ILE A 22 -4.33 -6.64 -4.30
C ILE A 22 -5.14 -6.00 -5.44
N LEU A 23 -4.57 -5.96 -6.64
CA LEU A 23 -5.18 -5.36 -7.84
C LEU A 23 -6.31 -6.21 -8.44
N ASP A 24 -6.29 -7.52 -8.22
CA ASP A 24 -7.32 -8.43 -8.74
C ASP A 24 -8.72 -8.02 -8.23
N PRO A 25 -9.68 -7.70 -9.12
CA PRO A 25 -11.04 -7.32 -8.74
C PRO A 25 -11.80 -8.43 -8.00
N ASP A 26 -11.46 -9.70 -8.25
CA ASP A 26 -12.12 -10.86 -7.65
C ASP A 26 -11.56 -11.18 -6.25
N THR A 27 -10.47 -10.53 -5.84
CA THR A 27 -9.94 -10.68 -4.49
C THR A 27 -10.81 -9.95 -3.47
N ILE A 28 -11.32 -10.71 -2.49
CA ILE A 28 -12.14 -10.17 -1.41
C ILE A 28 -11.40 -9.10 -0.59
N LEU A 29 -12.14 -8.10 -0.11
CA LEU A 29 -11.56 -6.93 0.56
C LEU A 29 -10.66 -7.28 1.74
N VAL A 30 -11.05 -8.26 2.57
CA VAL A 30 -10.24 -8.72 3.70
C VAL A 30 -8.88 -9.27 3.27
N ALA A 31 -8.82 -9.99 2.14
CA ALA A 31 -7.57 -10.48 1.59
C ALA A 31 -6.73 -9.32 1.05
N LYS A 32 -7.34 -8.34 0.37
CA LYS A 32 -6.65 -7.12 -0.07
C LYS A 32 -6.02 -6.37 1.10
N ILE A 33 -6.73 -6.24 2.23
CA ILE A 33 -6.21 -5.60 3.45
C ILE A 33 -5.00 -6.35 3.97
N ILE A 34 -5.09 -7.68 4.13
CA ILE A 34 -3.99 -8.50 4.66
C ILE A 34 -2.77 -8.42 3.73
N MET A 35 -2.97 -8.54 2.42
CA MET A 35 -1.88 -8.44 1.43
C MET A 35 -1.27 -7.05 1.39
N SER A 36 -2.09 -6.00 1.53
CA SER A 36 -1.62 -4.62 1.58
C SER A 36 -0.80 -4.35 2.85
N LYS A 37 -1.23 -4.86 4.00
CA LYS A 37 -0.43 -4.81 5.24
C LYS A 37 0.87 -5.58 5.12
N PHE A 38 0.84 -6.75 4.48
CA PHE A 38 2.04 -7.53 4.23
C PHE A 38 3.00 -6.76 3.32
N LEU A 39 2.52 -6.20 2.21
CA LEU A 39 3.29 -5.34 1.32
C LEU A 39 3.91 -4.16 2.08
N PHE A 40 3.12 -3.47 2.90
CA PHE A 40 3.60 -2.35 3.70
C PHE A 40 4.75 -2.79 4.62
N ASN A 41 4.55 -3.81 5.45
CA ASN A 41 5.54 -4.21 6.46
C ASN A 41 6.77 -4.94 5.89
N ALA A 42 6.63 -5.65 4.77
CA ALA A 42 7.68 -6.52 4.25
C ALA A 42 8.45 -5.92 3.06
N VAL A 43 7.90 -4.88 2.42
CA VAL A 43 8.45 -4.32 1.17
C VAL A 43 8.64 -2.81 1.29
N ILE A 44 7.71 -2.07 1.88
CA ILE A 44 7.73 -0.60 1.86
C ILE A 44 8.39 -0.02 3.11
N GLU A 45 7.89 -0.37 4.29
CA GLU A 45 8.36 0.11 5.59
C GLU A 45 9.43 -0.84 6.12
N VAL A 46 10.60 -0.79 5.49
CA VAL A 46 11.74 -1.70 5.71
C VAL A 46 13.01 -0.91 5.98
N GLU A 47 13.93 -1.47 6.76
CA GLU A 47 15.21 -0.80 7.08
C GLU A 47 16.12 -0.74 5.85
N LEU A 48 16.09 -1.78 5.01
CA LEU A 48 16.82 -1.85 3.75
C LEU A 48 15.85 -1.70 2.57
N VAL A 49 15.86 -0.49 2.01
CA VAL A 49 15.11 -0.11 0.81
C VAL A 49 15.45 -1.05 -0.35
N ILE A 50 14.41 -1.53 -1.05
CA ILE A 50 14.56 -2.44 -2.20
C ILE A 50 14.96 -1.64 -3.45
N PRO A 51 16.17 -1.85 -4.00
CA PRO A 51 16.62 -1.07 -5.16
C PRO A 51 15.73 -1.27 -6.39
N GLY A 52 15.32 -0.18 -7.03
CA GLY A 52 14.54 -0.22 -8.27
C GLY A 52 13.03 -0.42 -8.07
N LEU A 53 12.55 -0.49 -6.82
CA LEU A 53 11.11 -0.57 -6.54
C LEU A 53 10.37 0.68 -7.06
N GLU A 54 11.03 1.84 -7.10
CA GLU A 54 10.52 3.08 -7.68
C GLU A 54 10.32 3.00 -9.20
N LYS A 55 10.96 2.04 -9.87
CA LYS A 55 10.80 1.77 -11.31
C LYS A 55 9.84 0.62 -11.59
N ALA A 56 9.31 -0.01 -10.54
CA ALA A 56 8.44 -1.17 -10.65
C ALA A 56 7.03 -0.74 -11.10
N GLY A 57 6.70 -0.97 -12.37
CA GLY A 57 5.42 -0.53 -12.95
C GLY A 57 4.16 -1.08 -12.25
N HIS A 58 4.22 -2.25 -11.62
CA HIS A 58 3.10 -2.80 -10.85
C HIS A 58 2.85 -2.03 -9.55
N ILE A 59 3.88 -1.48 -8.91
CA ILE A 59 3.71 -0.62 -7.73
C ILE A 59 2.99 0.68 -8.14
N TRP A 60 3.37 1.29 -9.26
CA TRP A 60 2.67 2.46 -9.78
C TRP A 60 1.21 2.17 -10.14
N LYS A 61 0.92 1.02 -10.74
CA LYS A 61 -0.48 0.59 -10.98
C LYS A 61 -1.27 0.45 -9.67
N LEU A 62 -0.63 -0.05 -8.62
CA LEU A 62 -1.26 -0.13 -7.30
C LEU A 62 -1.56 1.27 -6.74
N LEU A 63 -0.58 2.18 -6.76
CA LEU A 63 -0.75 3.55 -6.29
C LEU A 63 -1.86 4.29 -7.06
N ASP A 64 -1.92 4.10 -8.38
CA ASP A 64 -2.97 4.66 -9.23
C ASP A 64 -4.36 4.13 -8.83
N SER A 65 -4.48 2.82 -8.57
CA SER A 65 -5.75 2.21 -8.15
C SER A 65 -6.30 2.81 -6.84
N TYR A 66 -5.41 3.26 -5.94
CA TYR A 66 -5.81 3.86 -4.67
C TYR A 66 -6.50 5.22 -4.82
N GLN A 67 -6.37 5.91 -5.96
CA GLN A 67 -7.14 7.13 -6.21
C GLN A 67 -8.65 6.88 -6.08
N THR A 68 -9.12 5.74 -6.59
CA THR A 68 -10.54 5.34 -6.49
C THR A 68 -10.94 5.03 -5.05
N VAL A 69 -10.05 4.40 -4.28
CA VAL A 69 -10.27 4.10 -2.86
C VAL A 69 -10.35 5.39 -2.03
N LEU A 70 -9.46 6.34 -2.30
CA LEU A 70 -9.36 7.59 -1.56
C LEU A 70 -10.42 8.62 -1.95
N ALA A 71 -11.03 8.50 -3.14
CA ALA A 71 -12.07 9.41 -3.61
C ALA A 71 -13.25 9.55 -2.64
N THR A 72 -13.58 8.49 -1.89
CA THR A 72 -14.67 8.51 -0.90
C THR A 72 -14.18 8.58 0.55
N ALA A 73 -12.87 8.51 0.79
CA ALA A 73 -12.32 8.29 2.12
C ALA A 73 -12.80 9.32 3.14
N LYS A 74 -12.84 10.60 2.76
CA LYS A 74 -13.34 11.67 3.64
C LYS A 74 -14.78 11.43 4.07
N ALA A 75 -15.65 11.06 3.13
CA ALA A 75 -17.06 10.79 3.43
C ALA A 75 -17.19 9.58 4.36
N ASP A 76 -16.43 8.51 4.10
CA ASP A 76 -16.44 7.29 4.91
C ASP A 76 -16.02 7.58 6.36
N PHE A 77 -14.98 8.37 6.58
CA PHE A 77 -14.54 8.76 7.93
C PHE A 77 -15.51 9.71 8.64
N VAL A 78 -16.09 10.67 7.92
CA VAL A 78 -17.12 11.56 8.51
C VAL A 78 -18.34 10.73 8.93
N HIS A 79 -18.76 9.78 8.10
CA HIS A 79 -19.86 8.88 8.42
C HIS A 79 -19.54 8.03 9.67
N ALA A 80 -18.34 7.45 9.75
CA ALA A 80 -17.88 6.73 10.93
C ALA A 80 -17.83 7.60 12.20
N ALA A 81 -17.45 8.87 12.08
CA ALA A 81 -17.42 9.80 13.20
C ALA A 81 -18.82 10.20 13.68
N LEU A 82 -19.81 10.29 12.78
CA LEU A 82 -21.19 10.65 13.11
C LEU A 82 -21.97 9.49 13.73
N TYR A 83 -21.83 8.28 13.18
CA TYR A 83 -22.64 7.12 13.56
C TYR A 83 -21.91 6.13 14.47
N GLY A 84 -20.60 6.28 14.63
CA GLY A 84 -19.75 5.39 15.41
C GLY A 84 -19.33 4.14 14.65
N PHE A 85 -18.17 3.58 15.03
CA PHE A 85 -17.57 2.42 14.36
C PHE A 85 -18.34 1.11 14.51
N GLU A 86 -19.30 1.02 15.44
CA GLU A 86 -20.15 -0.16 15.64
C GLU A 86 -21.45 -0.08 14.84
N SER A 87 -21.71 1.05 14.15
CA SER A 87 -22.90 1.19 13.32
C SER A 87 -22.86 0.19 12.16
N PRO A 88 -23.98 -0.51 11.86
CA PRO A 88 -24.07 -1.40 10.70
C PRO A 88 -23.90 -0.65 9.37
N GLU A 89 -24.07 0.67 9.36
CA GLU A 89 -23.88 1.52 8.18
C GLU A 89 -22.39 1.83 7.93
N VAL A 90 -21.50 1.53 8.89
CA VAL A 90 -20.07 1.82 8.82
C VAL A 90 -19.29 0.53 8.53
N SER A 91 -18.70 0.44 7.34
CA SER A 91 -17.82 -0.68 7.00
C SER A 91 -16.41 -0.49 7.57
N ARG A 92 -16.09 -1.18 8.67
CA ARG A 92 -14.74 -1.20 9.26
C ARG A 92 -13.66 -1.66 8.29
N GLN A 93 -13.95 -2.69 7.49
CA GLN A 93 -13.02 -3.20 6.50
C GLN A 93 -12.70 -2.14 5.44
N ARG A 94 -13.69 -1.36 4.99
CA ARG A 94 -13.47 -0.27 4.04
C ARG A 94 -12.54 0.79 4.64
N LEU A 95 -12.81 1.23 5.86
CA LEU A 95 -11.97 2.20 6.57
C LEU A 95 -10.54 1.69 6.76
N GLU A 96 -10.39 0.42 7.13
CA GLU A 96 -9.10 -0.22 7.28
C GLU A 96 -8.32 -0.26 5.97
N TYR A 97 -8.98 -0.60 4.86
CA TYR A 97 -8.34 -0.59 3.55
C TYR A 97 -7.90 0.81 3.12
N ILE A 98 -8.72 1.84 3.42
CA ILE A 98 -8.35 3.24 3.20
C ILE A 98 -7.08 3.59 3.99
N ILE A 99 -7.03 3.25 5.29
CA ILE A 99 -5.86 3.54 6.15
C ILE A 99 -4.61 2.88 5.60
N VAL A 100 -4.68 1.58 5.26
CA VAL A 100 -3.52 0.85 4.73
C VAL A 100 -3.08 1.40 3.38
N SER A 101 -4.01 1.84 2.53
CA SER A 101 -3.69 2.52 1.26
C SER A 101 -2.91 3.81 1.51
N ILE A 102 -3.30 4.62 2.49
CA ILE A 102 -2.59 5.85 2.88
C ILE A 102 -1.19 5.53 3.41
N MET A 103 -1.05 4.48 4.24
CA MET A 103 0.24 4.04 4.77
C MET A 103 1.20 3.63 3.64
N ILE A 104 0.71 2.87 2.67
CA ILE A 104 1.49 2.45 1.49
C ILE A 104 1.94 3.65 0.67
N ILE A 105 1.02 4.58 0.37
CA ILE A 105 1.36 5.80 -0.39
C ILE A 105 2.44 6.59 0.35
N ASN A 106 2.25 6.86 1.64
CA ASN A 106 3.18 7.65 2.43
C ASN A 106 4.55 6.97 2.54
N GLY A 107 4.58 5.68 2.85
CA GLY A 107 5.83 4.92 2.94
C GLY A 107 6.56 4.85 1.60
N PHE A 108 5.84 4.63 0.49
CA PHE A 108 6.45 4.59 -0.83
C PHE A 108 7.05 5.94 -1.22
N PHE A 109 6.29 7.02 -1.14
CA PHE A 109 6.80 8.35 -1.49
C PHE A 109 7.84 8.88 -0.49
N GLY A 110 7.79 8.45 0.76
CA GLY A 110 8.77 8.83 1.78
C GLY A 110 10.13 8.15 1.62
N HIS A 111 10.16 6.88 1.20
CA HIS A 111 11.40 6.08 1.15
C HIS A 111 11.94 5.84 -0.26
N TYR A 112 11.07 5.79 -1.28
CA TYR A 112 11.44 5.35 -2.63
C TYR A 112 11.35 6.44 -3.70
N TYR A 113 10.57 7.50 -3.47
CA TYR A 113 10.45 8.59 -4.44
C TYR A 113 11.45 9.72 -4.09
N ASP A 114 12.35 10.00 -5.02
CA ASP A 114 13.17 11.21 -5.01
C ASP A 114 12.98 11.95 -6.34
N ASP A 115 12.56 13.21 -6.27
CA ASP A 115 12.24 14.03 -7.45
C ASP A 115 13.45 14.23 -8.37
N GLN A 116 14.67 14.28 -7.81
CA GLN A 116 15.90 14.49 -8.59
C GLN A 116 16.27 13.24 -9.39
N SER A 117 16.19 12.06 -8.78
CA SER A 117 16.42 10.79 -9.48
C SER A 117 15.28 10.39 -10.41
N PHE A 118 14.03 10.77 -10.10
CA PHE A 118 12.85 10.44 -10.90
C PHE A 118 12.76 11.23 -12.21
N ARG A 119 13.08 12.53 -12.19
CA ARG A 119 13.05 13.36 -13.41
C ARG A 119 14.21 13.08 -14.35
N GLY A 120 15.26 12.44 -13.86
CA GLY A 120 16.50 12.25 -14.58
C GLY A 120 17.22 13.58 -14.77
N SER A 121 18.50 13.58 -14.42
CA SER A 121 19.51 14.37 -15.12
C SER A 121 19.37 14.09 -16.62
N ASP A 122 18.55 14.87 -17.32
CA ASP A 122 18.72 15.08 -18.76
C ASP A 122 20.14 15.66 -18.95
N PRO A 123 20.96 15.12 -19.87
CA PRO A 123 22.20 15.79 -20.27
C PRO A 123 21.94 17.17 -20.88
#